data_AF-A0A7W7ZXH2-F1
#
_entry.id   AF-A0A7W7ZXH2-F1
#
_cell.length_a   1.000
_cell.length_b   1.000
_cell.length_c   1.000
_cell.angle_alpha   90.00
_cell.angle_beta   90.00
_cell.angle_gamma   90.00
#
_symmetry.space_group_name_H-M   'P 1'
#
loop_
_entity.id
_entity.type
_entity.pdbx_description
1 polymer ?
#
loop_
_entity_poly.entity_id
_entity_poly.type
_entity_poly.pdbx_seq_one_letter_code
_entity_poly.pdbx_strand_id
1 'polypeptide(L)' 'MYSQGTKGLSRIKSRIQELIAWADREICMEPDEFAHRRGWTVARTGFGARCYRDPRFDQLKVTARVPEEVS' A
#
# COMPACT_ATOMS: atom_id res chain seq x y z
N MET A 1 1.29 -30.22 31.63
CA MET A 1 1.06 -30.52 30.20
C MET A 1 -0.08 -29.65 29.67
N TYR A 2 0.22 -28.46 29.13
CA TYR A 2 -0.75 -27.64 28.38
C TYR A 2 0.01 -26.98 27.22
N SER A 3 0.05 -27.63 26.04
CA SER A 3 0.75 -27.09 24.86
C SER A 3 0.13 -27.46 23.51
N GLN A 4 -0.96 -28.25 23.50
CA GLN A 4 -1.64 -28.58 22.23
C GLN A 4 -2.73 -27.56 21.84
N GLY A 5 -3.46 -26.97 22.79
CA GLY A 5 -4.52 -26.01 22.48
C GLY A 5 -4.04 -24.69 21.86
N THR A 6 -2.85 -24.21 22.26
CA THR A 6 -2.28 -22.95 21.77
C THR A 6 -1.79 -23.02 20.32
N LYS A 7 -1.31 -24.19 19.89
CA LYS A 7 -0.81 -24.45 18.52
C LYS A 7 -1.92 -24.48 17.47
N GLY A 8 -3.12 -24.95 17.86
CA GLY A 8 -4.30 -24.92 16.99
C GLY A 8 -4.80 -23.50 16.74
N LEU A 9 -4.91 -22.71 17.83
CA LEU A 9 -5.32 -21.30 17.77
C LEU A 9 -4.34 -20.44 16.95
N SER A 10 -3.03 -20.65 17.10
CA SER A 10 -2.02 -19.93 16.32
C SER A 10 -2.12 -20.23 14.82
N ARG A 11 -2.38 -21.50 14.44
CA ARG A 11 -2.59 -21.91 13.05
C ARG A 11 -3.84 -21.29 12.44
N ILE A 12 -4.95 -21.26 13.18
CA ILE A 12 -6.19 -20.63 12.71
C ILE A 12 -5.98 -19.12 12.50
N LYS A 13 -5.33 -18.45 13.46
CA LYS A 13 -5.02 -17.01 13.33
C LYS A 13 -4.15 -16.72 12.11
N SER A 14 -3.13 -17.53 11.85
CA SER A 14 -2.28 -17.39 10.65
C SER A 14 -3.10 -17.51 9.37
N ARG A 15 -3.97 -18.53 9.28
CA ARG A 15 -4.85 -18.71 8.12
C ARG A 15 -5.78 -17.53 7.89
N ILE A 16 -6.36 -16.97 8.94
CA ILE A 16 -7.20 -15.77 8.83
C ILE A 16 -6.37 -14.59 8.33
N GLN A 17 -5.15 -14.39 8.84
CA GLN A 17 -4.26 -13.31 8.39
C GLN A 17 -3.85 -13.47 6.92
N GLU A 18 -3.57 -14.69 6.47
CA GLU A 18 -3.29 -14.99 5.06
C GLU A 18 -4.47 -14.68 4.16
N LEU A 19 -5.69 -15.08 4.56
CA LEU A 19 -6.92 -14.77 3.81
C LEU A 19 -7.17 -13.27 3.73
N ILE A 20 -6.96 -12.53 4.83
CA ILE A 20 -7.08 -11.06 4.82
C ILE A 20 -6.05 -10.44 3.89
N ALA A 21 -4.79 -10.91 3.92
CA ALA A 21 -3.74 -10.40 3.04
C ALA A 21 -4.03 -10.70 1.56
N TRP A 22 -4.59 -11.88 1.26
CA TRP A 22 -4.99 -12.23 -0.09
C TRP A 22 -6.16 -11.37 -0.59
N ALA A 23 -7.21 -11.23 0.22
CA ALA A 23 -8.35 -10.38 -0.11
C ALA A 23 -7.93 -8.90 -0.29
N ASP A 24 -7.06 -8.37 0.58
CA ASP A 24 -6.51 -7.01 0.47
C ASP A 24 -5.74 -6.79 -0.83
N ARG A 25 -5.02 -7.81 -1.30
CA ARG A 25 -4.29 -7.75 -2.57
C ARG A 25 -5.25 -7.81 -3.76
N GLU A 26 -6.24 -8.70 -3.70
CA GLU A 26 -7.20 -8.91 -4.79
C GLU A 26 -7.99 -7.63 -5.09
N ILE A 27 -8.52 -6.97 -4.05
CA ILE A 27 -9.31 -5.74 -4.22
C ILE A 27 -8.48 -4.55 -4.73
N CYS A 28 -7.16 -4.55 -4.53
CA CYS A 28 -6.27 -3.47 -4.96
C CYS A 28 -5.50 -3.82 -6.25
N MET A 29 -5.70 -5.00 -6.84
CA MET A 29 -4.86 -5.50 -7.94
C MET A 29 -4.84 -4.56 -9.14
N GLU A 30 -5.99 -4.17 -9.67
CA GLU A 30 -6.07 -3.34 -10.88
C GLU A 30 -5.48 -1.93 -10.66
N PRO A 31 -5.82 -1.19 -9.59
CA PRO A 31 -5.16 0.07 -9.26
C PRO A 31 -3.64 -0.05 -9.02
N ASP A 32 -3.18 -1.10 -8.34
CA ASP A 32 -1.76 -1.35 -8.07
C ASP A 32 -0.99 -1.61 -9.38
N GLU A 33 -1.56 -2.40 -10.29
CA GLU A 33 -0.99 -2.62 -11.62
C GLU A 33 -0.96 -1.33 -12.45
N PHE A 34 -2.02 -0.54 -12.41
CA PHE A 34 -2.04 0.76 -13.08
C PHE A 34 -0.94 1.67 -12.55
N ALA A 35 -0.81 1.78 -11.23
CA ALA A 35 0.22 2.56 -10.58
C ALA A 35 1.63 2.07 -10.97
N HIS A 36 1.84 0.75 -10.99
CA HIS A 36 3.10 0.14 -11.41
C HIS A 36 3.43 0.49 -12.88
N ARG A 37 2.47 0.35 -13.80
CA ARG A 37 2.64 0.72 -15.21
C ARG A 37 2.93 2.21 -15.40
N ARG A 38 2.45 3.06 -14.50
CA ARG A 38 2.70 4.52 -14.52
C ARG A 38 3.98 4.93 -13.79
N GLY A 39 4.71 4.00 -13.16
CA GLY A 39 5.87 4.33 -12.33
C GLY A 39 5.51 5.11 -11.06
N TRP A 40 4.28 4.94 -10.56
CA TRP A 40 3.82 5.55 -9.32
C TRP A 40 4.29 4.75 -8.11
N THR A 41 4.45 5.43 -6.97
CA THR A 41 4.70 4.76 -5.68
C THR A 41 3.37 4.44 -5.02
N VAL A 42 3.25 3.23 -4.44
CA VAL A 42 2.06 2.78 -3.73
C VAL A 42 2.40 2.54 -2.27
N ALA A 43 1.64 3.15 -1.35
CA ALA A 43 1.77 2.92 0.10
C ALA A 43 0.48 2.33 0.67
N ARG A 44 0.61 1.25 1.44
CA ARG A 44 -0.51 0.66 2.18
C ARG A 44 -0.86 1.52 3.40
N THR A 45 -2.11 1.93 3.48
CA THR A 45 -2.65 2.72 4.61
C THR A 45 -3.66 1.94 5.45
N GLY A 46 -4.18 0.81 4.94
CA GLY A 46 -5.13 -0.05 5.63
C GLY A 46 -5.52 -1.27 4.81
N PHE A 47 -6.60 -1.96 5.21
CA PHE A 47 -7.24 -2.98 4.38
C PHE A 47 -8.05 -2.30 3.27
N GLY A 48 -7.80 -2.65 2.01
CA GLY A 48 -8.39 -2.00 0.83
C GLY A 48 -8.00 -0.54 0.63
N ALA A 49 -7.08 -0.02 1.44
CA ALA A 49 -6.70 1.37 1.43
C ALA A 49 -5.24 1.51 1.01
N ARG A 50 -5.04 2.29 -0.07
CA ARG A 50 -3.76 2.61 -0.68
C ARG A 50 -3.64 4.10 -0.95
N CYS A 51 -2.44 4.63 -0.78
CA CYS A 51 -2.05 5.95 -1.24
C CYS A 51 -1.18 5.78 -2.50
N TYR A 52 -1.66 6.32 -3.61
CA TYR A 52 -0.95 6.31 -4.89
C TYR A 52 -0.28 7.67 -5.08
N ARG A 53 1.04 7.67 -5.26
CA ARG A 53 1.84 8.88 -5.46
C ARG A 53 2.40 8.91 -6.87
N ASP A 54 1.94 9.91 -7.63
CA ASP A 54 2.45 10.22 -8.96
C ASP A 54 3.62 11.22 -8.86
N PRO A 55 4.83 10.84 -9.32
CA PRO A 55 6.02 11.70 -9.22
C PRO A 55 5.90 13.01 -10.00
N ARG A 56 4.96 13.13 -10.95
CA ARG A 56 4.73 14.38 -11.69
C ARG A 56 4.19 15.49 -10.80
N PHE A 57 3.41 15.18 -9.76
CA PHE A 57 2.96 16.19 -8.79
C PHE A 57 4.09 16.67 -7.87
N ASP A 58 5.13 15.87 -7.68
CA ASP A 58 6.30 16.31 -6.91
C ASP A 58 7.08 17.41 -7.66
N GLN A 59 7.14 17.31 -8.99
CA GLN A 59 7.79 18.33 -9.84
C GLN A 59 7.06 19.67 -9.76
N LEU A 60 5.73 19.68 -9.71
CA LEU A 60 4.94 20.91 -9.56
C LEU A 60 5.24 21.65 -8.25
N LYS A 61 5.53 20.91 -7.17
CA LYS A 61 5.92 21.50 -5.88
C LYS A 61 7.31 22.13 -5.91
N VAL A 62 8.20 21.64 -6.77
CA VAL A 62 9.55 22.21 -6.96
C VAL A 62 9.45 23.51 -7.78
N THR A 63 8.69 23.52 -8.87
CA THR A 63 8.52 24.71 -9.72
C THR A 63 7.94 25.91 -8.97
N ALA A 64 6.96 25.68 -8.08
CA ALA A 64 6.36 26.75 -7.28
C ALA A 64 7.33 27.40 -6.26
N ARG A 65 8.54 26.84 -6.07
CA ARG A 65 9.56 27.36 -5.14
C ARG A 65 10.72 28.06 -5.82
N VAL A 66 10.73 28.17 -7.15
CA VAL A 66 11.70 29.02 -7.84
C VAL A 66 11.31 30.46 -7.49
N PRO A 67 12.14 31.24 -6.76
CA PRO A 67 11.87 32.65 -6.57
C PRO A 67 11.78 33.27 -7.95
N GLU A 68 10.68 33.96 -8.20
CA GLU A 68 10.54 34.85 -9.34
C GLU A 68 11.63 35.92 -9.18
N GLU A 69 12.83 35.68 -9.73
CA GLU A 69 13.84 36.72 -9.88
C GLU A 69 13.32 37.65 -10.98
N VAL A 70 12.49 38.60 -10.55
CA VAL A 70 12.01 39.71 -11.36
C VAL A 70 13.21 40.62 -11.61
N SER A 71 13.72 40.58 -12.84
CA SER A 71 14.69 41.53 -13.39
C SER A 71 14.05 42.86 -13.78
#